data_AF-A0A8X7VUN1-F1
#
_entry.id   AF-A0A8X7VUN1-F1
#
_cell.length_a   1.000
_cell.length_b   1.000
_cell.length_c   1.000
_cell.angle_alpha   90.00
_cell.angle_beta   90.00
_cell.angle_gamma   90.00
#
_symmetry.space_group_name_H-M   'P 1'
#
loop_
_entity.id
_entity.type
_entity.pdbx_description
1 polymer ?
#
loop_
_entity_poly.entity_id
_entity_poly.type
_entity_poly.pdbx_seq_one_letter_code
_entity_poly.pdbx_strand_id
1 'polypeptide(L)' 'MSLIPVPLPVPNLPIESDHHLMPVLGFGTAASPTPEQLLLKQTILDSIKLGYRHFDTSPRYLKE' A
#
# COMPACT_ATOMS: atom_id res chain seq x y z
N MET A 1 -20.57 13.08 -7.10
CA MET A 1 -20.13 13.47 -5.75
C MET A 1 -18.81 12.74 -5.48
N SER A 2 -17.67 13.42 -5.51
CA SER A 2 -16.39 12.80 -5.16
C SER A 2 -16.30 12.80 -3.64
N LEU A 3 -16.33 11.62 -3.02
CA LEU A 3 -16.00 11.49 -1.61
C LEU A 3 -14.52 11.80 -1.50
N ILE A 4 -14.16 12.91 -0.86
CA ILE A 4 -12.78 13.14 -0.44
C ILE A 4 -12.46 11.99 0.52
N PRO A 5 -11.52 11.09 0.20
CA PRO A 5 -11.19 10.01 1.09
C PRO A 5 -10.60 10.63 2.37
N VAL A 6 -11.28 10.42 3.49
CA VAL A 6 -10.69 10.70 4.80
C VAL A 6 -9.54 9.70 4.94
N PRO A 7 -8.29 10.17 5.14
CA PRO A 7 -7.17 9.26 5.32
C PRO A 7 -7.44 8.32 6.49
N LEU A 8 -7.24 7.02 6.29
CA LEU A 8 -7.32 6.02 7.34
C LEU A 8 -6.31 6.37 8.43
N PRO A 9 -6.75 6.59 9.68
CA PRO A 9 -5.83 6.71 10.80
C PRO A 9 -5.27 5.31 11.09
N VAL A 10 -4.09 5.03 10.56
CA VAL A 10 -3.37 3.76 10.79
C VAL A 10 -2.31 3.99 11.87
N PRO A 11 -2.39 3.32 13.03
CA PRO A 11 -1.36 3.39 14.05
C PRO A 11 -0.01 2.88 13.52
N ASN A 12 1.08 3.43 14.06
CA ASN A 12 2.40 2.86 13.88
C ASN A 12 2.80 2.10 15.14
N LEU A 13 3.40 0.93 14.98
CA LEU A 13 3.97 0.14 16.07
C LEU A 13 5.46 -0.11 15.83
N PRO A 14 6.27 -0.19 16.89
CA PRO A 14 7.68 -0.52 16.77
C PRO A 14 7.84 -1.96 16.29
N ILE A 15 8.78 -2.17 15.36
CA ILE A 15 9.27 -3.50 15.05
C ILE A 15 10.47 -3.79 15.96
N GLU A 16 10.44 -4.94 16.63
CA GLU A 16 11.35 -5.37 17.70
C GLU A 16 12.85 -5.29 17.36
N SER A 17 13.22 -5.31 16.07
CA SER A 17 14.62 -5.36 15.64
C SER A 17 15.37 -4.02 15.70
N ASP A 18 14.67 -2.89 15.57
CA ASP A 18 15.30 -1.57 15.39
C ASP A 18 14.46 -0.40 15.93
N HIS A 19 13.37 -0.68 16.65
CA HIS A 19 12.37 0.30 17.08
C HIS A 19 11.78 1.13 15.92
N HIS A 20 11.93 0.69 14.67
CA HIS A 20 11.33 1.38 13.54
C HIS A 20 9.82 1.30 13.65
N LEU A 21 9.17 2.45 13.61
CA LEU A 21 7.72 2.53 13.66
C LEU A 21 7.17 2.22 12.27
N MET A 22 6.43 1.11 12.15
CA MET A 22 5.76 0.74 10.91
C MET A 22 4.25 0.84 11.05
N PRO A 23 3.53 1.33 10.02
CA PRO A 23 2.08 1.25 9.97
C PRO A 23 1.60 -0.19 10.16
N VAL A 24 0.64 -0.41 11.05
CA VAL A 24 0.08 -1.74 11.32
C VAL A 24 -0.70 -2.32 10.14
N LEU A 25 -1.04 -1.48 9.17
CA LEU A 25 -1.72 -1.86 7.94
C LEU A 25 -0.82 -1.61 6.73
N GLY A 26 -0.50 -2.69 6.01
CA GLY A 26 0.21 -2.66 4.74
C GLY A 26 -0.72 -2.79 3.54
N PHE A 27 -0.28 -2.26 2.40
CA PHE A 27 -0.88 -2.46 1.08
C PHE A 27 -0.05 -3.48 0.29
N GLY A 28 -0.59 -4.68 0.10
CA GLY A 28 0.05 -5.71 -0.72
C GLY A 28 -0.06 -5.40 -2.20
N THR A 29 1.03 -5.63 -2.95
CA THR A 29 1.10 -5.32 -4.40
C THR A 29 0.98 -6.55 -5.31
N ALA A 30 0.82 -7.75 -4.74
CA ALA A 30 0.55 -8.95 -5.52
C ALA A 30 -0.85 -8.88 -6.16
N ALA A 31 -0.93 -9.12 -7.47
CA ALA A 31 -2.18 -9.13 -8.23
C ALA A 31 -2.16 -10.22 -9.30
N SER A 32 -3.31 -10.82 -9.58
CA SER A 32 -3.51 -11.77 -10.67
C SER A 32 -4.91 -11.57 -11.27
N PRO A 33 -5.03 -11.27 -12.58
CA PRO A 33 -3.93 -11.04 -13.52
C PRO A 33 -3.10 -9.78 -13.19
N THR A 34 -1.91 -9.67 -13.77
CA THR A 34 -1.08 -8.47 -13.62
C THR A 34 -1.84 -7.26 -14.18
N PRO A 35 -2.01 -6.18 -13.38
CA PRO A 35 -2.75 -5.00 -13.83
C PRO A 35 -1.96 -4.22 -14.88
N GLU A 36 -2.70 -3.56 -15.78
CA GLU A 36 -2.13 -2.57 -16.69
C GLU A 36 -1.35 -1.49 -15.93
N GLN A 37 -0.25 -1.00 -16.52
CA GLN A 37 0.67 -0.08 -15.84
C GLN A 37 -0.02 1.21 -15.34
N LEU A 38 -0.95 1.75 -16.12
CA LEU A 38 -1.70 2.96 -15.74
C LEU A 38 -2.64 2.70 -14.55
N LEU A 39 -3.28 1.53 -14.53
CA LEU A 39 -4.16 1.11 -13.43
C LEU A 39 -3.36 0.86 -12.15
N LEU A 40 -2.20 0.22 -12.26
CA LEU A 40 -1.29 0.02 -11.12
C LEU A 40 -0.87 1.37 -10.54
N LYS A 41 -0.40 2.30 -11.39
CA LYS A 41 -0.01 3.64 -10.96
C LYS A 41 -1.14 4.37 -10.26
N GLN A 42 -2.35 4.34 -10.82
CA GLN A 42 -3.52 4.99 -10.24
C GLN A 42 -3.88 4.38 -8.87
N THR A 43 -3.84 3.04 -8.76
CA THR A 43 -4.09 2.30 -7.52
C THR A 43 -3.11 2.68 -6.41
N ILE A 44 -1.83 2.81 -6.75
CA ILE A 44 -0.81 3.26 -5.78
C ILE A 44 -1.08 4.70 -5.32
N LEU A 45 -1.42 5.61 -6.25
CA LEU A 45 -1.75 6.99 -5.87
C LEU A 45 -2.99 7.07 -4.99
N ASP A 46 -4.02 6.28 -5.27
CA ASP A 46 -5.26 6.30 -4.51
C ASP A 46 -5.10 5.63 -3.13
N SER A 47 -4.29 4.58 -3.01
CA SER A 47 -3.97 3.99 -1.69
C SER A 47 -3.18 4.98 -0.81
N ILE A 48 -2.29 5.79 -1.38
CA ILE A 48 -1.60 6.87 -0.64
C ILE A 48 -2.62 7.90 -0.13
N LYS A 49 -3.57 8.34 -0.98
CA LYS A 49 -4.64 9.28 -0.58
C LYS A 49 -5.52 8.70 0.53
N LEU A 50 -5.79 7.40 0.48
CA LEU A 50 -6.54 6.68 1.50
C LEU A 50 -5.78 6.50 2.82
N GLY A 51 -4.47 6.81 2.88
CA GLY A 51 -3.69 6.77 4.12
C GLY A 51 -2.75 5.58 4.26
N TYR A 52 -2.64 4.68 3.26
CA TYR A 52 -1.63 3.61 3.28
C TYR A 52 -0.22 4.20 3.19
N ARG A 53 0.69 3.67 4.02
CA ARG A 53 2.09 4.11 4.08
C ARG A 53 3.11 2.97 4.03
N HIS A 54 2.67 1.75 4.32
CA HIS A 54 3.47 0.54 4.18
C HIS A 54 3.03 -0.18 2.91
N PHE A 55 3.95 -0.40 1.97
CA PHE A 55 3.71 -1.15 0.74
C PHE A 55 4.52 -2.44 0.74
N ASP A 56 3.83 -3.56 0.64
CA ASP A 56 4.45 -4.89 0.60
C ASP A 56 4.65 -5.33 -0.86
N THR A 57 5.89 -5.67 -1.21
CA THR A 57 6.29 -6.03 -2.57
C THR A 57 7.32 -7.16 -2.58
N SER A 58 7.42 -7.84 -3.72
CA SER A 58 8.38 -8.91 -3.95
C SER A 58 8.73 -8.98 -5.43
N PRO A 59 9.98 -9.32 -5.80
CA PRO A 59 10.33 -9.66 -7.18
C PRO A 59 9.46 -10.76 -7.78
N ARG A 60 8.84 -11.61 -6.94
CA ARG A 60 7.94 -12.69 -7.36
C ARG A 60 6.53 -12.24 -7.72
N TYR A 61 6.14 -10.99 -7.47
CA TYR A 61 4.81 -10.47 -7.81
C TYR A 61 4.72 -10.03 -9.27
N LEU A 62 5.87 -9.74 -9.88
CA LEU A 62 6.04 -9.69 -11.33
C LEU A 62 6.28 -11.13 -11.80
N LYS A 63 5.22 -11.95 -11.92
CA LYS A 63 5.34 -13.20 -12.68
C LYS A 63 5.05 -12.91 -14.15
N GLU A 64 5.90 -13.45 -15.01
CA GLU A 64 5.72 -13.55 -16.47
C GLU A 64 4.35 -14.14 -16.83
#